data_AF-A0A349UWJ7-F1
#
_entry.id   AF-A0A349UWJ7-F1
#
_cell.length_a   1.000
_cell.length_b   1.000
_cell.length_c   1.000
_cell.angle_alpha   90.00
_cell.angle_beta   90.00
_cell.angle_gamma   90.00
#
_symmetry.space_group_name_H-M   'P 1'
#
loop_
_entity.id
_entity.type
_entity.pdbx_description
1 polymer ?
#
loop_
_entity_poly.entity_id
_entity_poly.type
_entity_poly.pdbx_seq_one_letter_code
_entity_poly.pdbx_strand_id
1 'polypeptide(L)'
;MRPHFWVDSMAKSDQHELRAVIDALTDAEVASLLDFARYLRDRRPVAPAPVPEIMEIPRPEHESVINAIRRLTQTYPMLNRDTLFNEASGLMARHMMHGETSEDTIDQLEALFKSRYATWQAESSASP
;
A
#
# COMPACT_ATOMS: atom_id res chain seq x y z
N MET A 1 31.68 -10.99 7.87
CA MET A 1 31.45 -11.49 6.49
C MET A 1 30.94 -12.92 6.59
N ARG A 2 29.63 -13.15 6.41
CA ARG A 2 29.04 -14.50 6.35
C ARG A 2 28.71 -14.80 4.88
N PRO A 3 29.20 -15.89 4.28
CA PRO A 3 28.99 -16.16 2.87
C PRO A 3 27.54 -16.60 2.62
N HIS A 4 26.92 -16.00 1.60
CA HIS A 4 25.52 -16.19 1.18
C HIS A 4 25.26 -17.56 0.50
N PHE A 5 26.25 -18.44 0.41
CA PHE A 5 26.19 -19.68 -0.38
C PHE A 5 25.37 -20.82 0.23
N TRP A 6 24.95 -20.73 1.49
CA TRP A 6 24.28 -21.84 2.19
C TRP A 6 22.74 -21.85 2.08
N VAL A 7 22.10 -20.73 1.73
CA VAL A 7 20.62 -20.64 1.72
C VAL A 7 20.04 -21.27 0.45
N ASP A 8 20.68 -21.07 -0.71
CA ASP A 8 20.20 -21.62 -2.00
C ASP A 8 20.35 -23.15 -2.11
N SER A 9 21.31 -23.74 -1.41
CA SER A 9 21.53 -25.19 -1.41
C SER A 9 20.55 -25.94 -0.50
N MET A 10 20.14 -25.34 0.62
CA MET A 10 19.10 -25.89 1.50
C MET A 10 17.74 -25.89 0.78
N ALA A 11 17.37 -24.78 0.12
CA ALA A 11 16.10 -24.69 -0.60
C ALA A 11 15.93 -25.75 -1.71
N LYS A 12 17.01 -26.13 -2.40
CA LYS A 12 16.99 -27.19 -3.43
C LYS A 12 16.89 -28.61 -2.84
N SER A 13 17.56 -28.85 -1.71
CA SER A 13 17.47 -30.13 -0.99
C SER A 13 16.06 -30.35 -0.45
N ASP A 14 15.47 -29.31 0.16
CA ASP A 14 14.14 -29.34 0.74
C ASP A 14 13.06 -29.57 -0.34
N GLN A 15 13.26 -29.02 -1.55
CA GLN A 15 12.38 -29.24 -2.70
C GLN A 15 12.38 -30.70 -3.18
N HIS A 16 13.55 -31.34 -3.21
CA HIS A 16 13.68 -32.73 -3.63
C HIS A 16 13.06 -33.68 -2.60
N GLU A 17 13.29 -33.42 -1.31
CA GLU A 17 12.68 -34.19 -0.22
C GLU A 17 11.15 -34.05 -0.22
N LEU A 18 10.63 -32.82 -0.37
CA LEU A 18 9.19 -32.58 -0.45
C LEU A 18 8.56 -33.31 -1.63
N ARG A 19 9.25 -33.36 -2.78
CA ARG A 19 8.77 -34.11 -3.95
C ARG A 19 8.68 -35.61 -3.64
N ALA A 20 9.73 -36.19 -3.07
CA ALA A 20 9.75 -37.60 -2.71
C ALA A 20 8.65 -37.95 -1.68
N VAL A 21 8.38 -37.06 -0.73
CA VAL A 21 7.27 -37.22 0.22
C VAL A 21 5.92 -37.20 -0.51
N ILE A 22 5.66 -36.21 -1.36
CA ILE A 22 4.40 -36.09 -2.10
C ILE A 22 4.15 -37.32 -2.98
N ASP A 23 5.19 -37.82 -3.66
CA ASP A 23 5.08 -38.98 -4.55
C ASP A 23 4.71 -40.29 -3.81
N ALA A 24 4.89 -40.34 -2.48
CA ALA A 24 4.54 -41.49 -1.64
C ALA A 24 3.17 -41.36 -0.96
N LEU A 25 2.50 -40.21 -1.06
CA LEU A 25 1.21 -39.93 -0.41
C LEU A 25 0.02 -40.32 -1.29
N THR A 26 -1.10 -40.62 -0.63
CA THR A 26 -2.41 -40.73 -1.29
C THR A 26 -2.98 -39.36 -1.63
N ASP A 27 -3.96 -39.31 -2.53
CA ASP A 27 -4.64 -38.06 -2.93
C ASP A 27 -5.23 -37.29 -1.73
N ALA A 28 -5.78 -38.02 -0.74
CA ALA A 28 -6.35 -37.42 0.48
C ALA A 28 -5.28 -36.79 1.38
N GLU A 29 -4.11 -37.41 1.47
CA GLU A 29 -2.98 -36.91 2.25
C GLU A 29 -2.33 -35.70 1.56
N VAL A 30 -2.22 -35.72 0.23
CA VAL A 30 -1.77 -34.56 -0.57
C VAL A 30 -2.72 -33.37 -0.38
N ALA A 31 -4.04 -33.59 -0.41
CA ALA A 31 -5.02 -32.55 -0.14
C ALA A 31 -4.83 -31.93 1.25
N SER A 32 -4.60 -32.76 2.27
CA SER A 32 -4.35 -32.32 3.65
C SER A 32 -3.06 -31.51 3.78
N LEU A 33 -1.98 -31.94 3.10
CA LEU A 33 -0.71 -31.21 3.06
C LEU A 33 -0.88 -29.83 2.42
N LEU A 34 -1.65 -29.74 1.33
CA LEU A 34 -1.93 -28.48 0.65
C LEU A 34 -2.77 -27.53 1.51
N ASP A 35 -3.75 -28.05 2.26
CA ASP A 35 -4.52 -27.26 3.22
C ASP A 35 -3.63 -26.67 4.31
N PHE A 36 -2.72 -27.47 4.85
CA PHE A 36 -1.77 -26.99 5.84
C PHE A 36 -0.79 -25.95 5.26
N ALA A 37 -0.29 -26.16 4.03
CA ALA A 37 0.56 -25.18 3.36
C ALA A 37 -0.16 -23.85 3.11
N ARG A 38 -1.43 -23.89 2.68
CA ARG A 38 -2.30 -22.70 2.55
C ARG A 38 -2.47 -22.00 3.88
N TYR A 39 -2.77 -22.75 4.94
CA TYR A 39 -2.90 -22.23 6.29
C TYR A 39 -1.62 -21.52 6.77
N LEU A 40 -0.45 -22.10 6.54
CA LEU A 40 0.83 -21.48 6.87
C LEU A 40 1.07 -20.20 6.07
N ARG A 41 0.74 -20.19 4.77
CA ARG A 41 0.81 -19.00 3.91
C ARG A 41 -0.09 -17.88 4.44
N ASP A 42 -1.34 -18.22 4.76
CA ASP A 42 -2.36 -17.24 5.16
C ASP A 42 -2.12 -16.72 6.60
N ARG A 43 -1.37 -17.48 7.42
CA ARG A 43 -0.89 -17.05 8.74
C ARG A 43 0.41 -16.29 8.74
N ARG A 44 1.13 -16.24 7.62
CA ARG A 44 2.27 -15.30 7.57
C ARG A 44 1.69 -13.90 7.73
N PRO A 45 2.23 -13.11 8.67
CA PRO A 45 2.02 -11.67 8.57
C PRO A 45 2.47 -11.30 7.16
N VAL A 46 1.58 -10.69 6.37
CA VAL A 46 2.00 -10.01 5.14
C VAL A 46 3.08 -9.06 5.61
N ALA A 47 4.34 -9.36 5.27
CA ALA A 47 5.42 -8.41 5.52
C ALA A 47 4.91 -7.12 4.89
N PRO A 48 4.77 -6.02 5.66
CA PRO A 48 4.18 -4.80 5.13
C PRO A 48 4.95 -4.51 3.84
N ALA A 49 4.21 -4.47 2.72
CA ALA A 49 4.81 -4.02 1.49
C ALA A 49 5.49 -2.68 1.80
N PRO A 50 6.72 -2.43 1.30
CA PRO A 50 7.41 -1.19 1.59
C PRO A 50 6.44 -0.05 1.31
N VAL A 51 6.21 0.78 2.32
CA VAL A 51 5.25 1.87 2.19
C VAL A 51 5.72 2.72 1.01
N PRO A 52 4.87 2.94 0.00
CA PRO A 52 5.27 3.73 -1.16
C PRO A 52 5.64 5.15 -0.71
N GLU A 53 6.78 5.64 -1.21
CA GLU A 53 7.29 6.97 -0.92
C GLU A 53 6.43 8.06 -1.59
N ILE A 54 6.58 9.31 -1.15
CA ILE A 54 5.96 10.45 -1.84
C ILE A 54 6.51 10.53 -3.26
N MET A 55 5.61 10.77 -4.22
CA MET A 55 5.97 11.11 -5.58
C MET A 55 5.83 12.62 -5.79
N GLU A 56 6.94 13.34 -5.96
CA GLU A 56 6.92 14.77 -6.24
C GLU A 56 6.39 15.03 -7.66
N ILE A 57 5.08 15.27 -7.77
CA ILE A 57 4.40 15.60 -9.03
C ILE A 57 4.07 17.09 -8.99
N PRO A 58 4.73 17.92 -9.84
CA PRO A 58 4.52 19.37 -9.83
C PRO A 58 3.10 19.73 -10.27
N ARG A 59 2.59 20.84 -9.72
CA ARG A 59 1.31 21.42 -10.13
C ARG A 59 1.40 22.00 -11.55
N PRO A 60 0.50 21.63 -12.48
CA PRO A 60 0.40 22.27 -13.79
C PRO A 60 -0.09 23.72 -13.68
N GLU A 61 0.30 24.59 -14.63
CA GLU A 61 -0.13 26.01 -14.69
C GLU A 61 -1.65 26.18 -14.77
N HIS A 62 -2.32 25.30 -15.52
CA HIS A 62 -3.77 25.25 -15.63
C HIS A 62 -4.28 23.89 -15.18
N GLU A 63 -4.79 23.84 -13.95
CA GLU A 63 -5.26 22.61 -13.34
C GLU A 63 -6.73 22.72 -12.93
N SER A 64 -7.51 21.69 -13.25
CA SER A 64 -8.87 21.54 -12.71
C SER A 64 -8.82 20.84 -11.35
N VAL A 65 -9.81 21.11 -10.49
CA VAL A 65 -9.90 20.49 -9.17
C VAL A 65 -9.88 18.94 -9.24
N ILE A 66 -10.50 18.35 -10.26
CA ILE A 66 -10.48 16.89 -10.48
C ILE A 66 -9.06 16.39 -10.79
N ASN A 67 -8.30 17.13 -11.60
CA ASN A 67 -6.92 16.78 -11.91
C ASN A 67 -6.01 16.96 -10.70
N ALA A 68 -6.24 17.98 -9.87
CA ALA A 68 -5.54 18.15 -8.60
C ALA A 68 -5.76 16.97 -7.66
N ILE A 69 -7.01 16.49 -7.51
CA ILE A 69 -7.30 15.29 -6.70
C ILE A 69 -6.54 14.07 -7.22
N ARG A 70 -6.51 13.85 -8.55
CA ARG A 70 -5.73 12.75 -9.15
C ARG A 70 -4.24 12.89 -8.87
N ARG A 71 -3.67 14.07 -9.12
CA ARG A 71 -2.25 14.37 -8.88
C ARG A 71 -1.89 14.14 -7.42
N LEU A 72 -2.64 14.71 -6.47
CA LEU A 72 -2.38 14.59 -5.04
C LEU A 72 -2.52 13.14 -4.55
N THR A 73 -3.50 12.39 -5.08
CA THR A 73 -3.61 10.95 -4.77
C THR A 73 -2.39 10.16 -5.26
N GLN A 74 -1.80 10.55 -6.39
CA GLN A 74 -0.56 9.94 -6.89
C GLN A 74 0.67 10.40 -6.10
N THR A 75 0.69 11.65 -5.63
CA THR A 75 1.76 12.19 -4.76
C THR A 75 1.80 11.50 -3.41
N TYR A 76 0.65 11.13 -2.85
CA TYR A 76 0.53 10.52 -1.52
C TYR A 76 -0.12 9.13 -1.58
N PRO A 77 0.55 8.13 -2.17
CA PRO A 77 -0.01 6.79 -2.38
C PRO A 77 -0.27 6.02 -1.07
N MET A 78 0.37 6.42 0.04
CA MET A 78 0.20 5.86 1.37
C MET A 78 -1.10 6.29 2.07
N LEU A 79 -1.75 7.37 1.61
CA LEU A 79 -2.97 7.87 2.23
C LEU A 79 -4.22 7.11 1.73
N ASN A 80 -5.15 6.83 2.64
CA ASN A 80 -6.39 6.16 2.30
C ASN A 80 -7.27 7.06 1.41
N ARG A 81 -7.58 6.57 0.20
CA ARG A 81 -8.32 7.32 -0.82
C ARG A 81 -9.77 7.59 -0.42
N ASP A 82 -10.38 6.69 0.33
CA ASP A 82 -11.80 6.77 0.71
C ASP A 82 -12.02 7.88 1.76
N THR A 83 -11.09 8.02 2.71
CA THR A 83 -11.15 9.10 3.71
C THR A 83 -10.91 10.47 3.06
N LEU A 84 -9.95 10.55 2.14
CA LEU A 84 -9.62 11.77 1.41
C LEU A 84 -10.77 12.25 0.50
N PHE A 85 -11.49 11.32 -0.15
CA PHE A 85 -12.60 11.68 -1.04
C PHE A 85 -13.80 12.27 -0.29
N ASN A 86 -14.10 11.76 0.91
CA ASN A 86 -15.15 12.29 1.77
C ASN A 86 -14.85 13.72 2.23
N GLU A 87 -13.59 14.01 2.58
CA GLU A 87 -13.16 15.34 3.01
C GLU A 87 -13.08 16.34 1.85
N ALA A 88 -12.61 15.89 0.67
CA ALA A 88 -12.64 16.67 -0.56
C ALA A 88 -14.07 17.05 -0.96
N SER A 89 -15.04 16.16 -0.77
CA SER A 89 -16.47 16.43 -1.02
C SER A 89 -17.01 17.53 -0.09
N GLY A 90 -16.59 17.54 1.18
CA GLY A 90 -16.92 18.60 2.13
C GLY A 90 -16.25 19.95 1.85
N LEU A 91 -15.06 19.94 1.22
CA LEU A 91 -14.41 21.14 0.68
C LEU A 91 -15.16 21.69 -0.54
N MET A 92 -15.54 20.83 -1.50
CA MET A 92 -16.34 21.23 -2.66
C MET A 92 -17.70 21.82 -2.28
N ALA A 93 -18.38 21.28 -1.27
CA ALA A 93 -19.64 21.81 -0.78
C ALA A 93 -19.50 23.22 -0.18
N ARG A 94 -18.43 23.48 0.58
CA ARG A 94 -18.11 24.82 1.11
C ARG A 94 -17.67 25.78 0.01
N HIS A 95 -16.89 25.30 -0.94
CA HIS A 95 -16.45 26.04 -2.11
C HIS A 95 -17.63 26.60 -2.92
N MET A 96 -18.64 25.77 -3.20
CA MET A 96 -19.86 26.20 -3.92
C MET A 96 -20.69 27.24 -3.14
N MET A 97 -20.64 27.23 -1.81
CA MET A 97 -21.36 28.20 -0.98
C MET A 97 -20.63 29.55 -0.85
N HIS A 98 -19.29 29.56 -0.93
CA HIS A 98 -18.48 30.77 -0.75
C HIS A 98 -17.98 31.39 -2.07
N GLY A 99 -18.15 30.71 -3.20
CA GLY A 99 -17.83 31.25 -4.53
C GLY A 99 -16.33 31.36 -4.81
N GLU A 100 -15.53 30.45 -4.25
CA GLU A 100 -14.07 30.51 -4.41
C GLU A 100 -13.65 30.11 -5.85
N THR A 101 -12.38 30.30 -6.19
CA THR A 101 -11.86 29.90 -7.50
C THR A 101 -11.34 28.47 -7.49
N SER A 102 -11.13 27.89 -8.69
CA SER A 102 -10.48 26.57 -8.78
C SER A 102 -9.10 26.57 -8.14
N GLU A 103 -8.36 27.69 -8.22
CA GLU A 103 -7.03 27.81 -7.60
C GLU A 103 -7.11 27.73 -6.08
N ASP A 104 -8.03 28.47 -5.46
CA ASP A 104 -8.23 28.45 -4.00
C ASP A 104 -8.61 27.05 -3.50
N THR A 105 -9.43 26.32 -4.27
CA THR A 105 -9.81 24.94 -3.92
C THR A 105 -8.64 24.00 -3.98
N ILE A 106 -7.79 24.14 -5.01
CA ILE A 106 -6.59 23.32 -5.18
C ILE A 106 -5.62 23.58 -4.02
N ASP A 107 -5.44 24.82 -3.61
CA ASP A 107 -4.58 25.18 -2.46
C ASP A 107 -5.09 24.54 -1.16
N GLN A 108 -6.41 24.55 -0.94
CA GLN A 108 -7.03 23.88 0.21
C GLN A 108 -6.85 22.36 0.18
N LEU A 109 -6.98 21.74 -1.00
CA LEU A 109 -6.70 20.31 -1.18
C LEU A 109 -5.23 20.00 -0.89
N GLU A 110 -4.29 20.82 -1.36
CA GLU A 110 -2.86 20.63 -1.08
C GLU A 110 -2.55 20.73 0.41
N ALA A 111 -3.15 21.70 1.12
CA ALA A 111 -3.01 21.83 2.57
C ALA A 111 -3.57 20.61 3.31
N LEU A 112 -4.73 20.09 2.88
CA LEU A 112 -5.34 18.89 3.45
C LEU A 112 -4.43 17.67 3.30
N PHE A 113 -3.95 17.40 2.09
CA PHE A 113 -3.08 16.25 1.82
C PHE A 113 -1.75 16.32 2.61
N LYS A 114 -1.12 17.51 2.69
CA LYS A 114 0.07 17.74 3.51
C LYS A 114 -0.18 17.45 4.99
N SER A 115 -1.30 17.93 5.53
CA SER A 115 -1.68 17.68 6.94
C SER A 115 -1.88 16.18 7.21
N ARG A 116 -2.62 15.49 6.33
CA ARG A 116 -2.86 14.04 6.45
C ARG A 116 -1.58 13.23 6.39
N TYR A 117 -0.67 13.62 5.50
CA TYR A 117 0.64 12.98 5.42
C TYR A 117 1.47 13.17 6.70
N ALA A 118 1.49 14.37 7.27
CA ALA A 118 2.21 14.63 8.52
C ALA A 118 1.65 13.77 9.68
N THR A 119 0.33 13.63 9.79
CA THR A 119 -0.30 12.73 10.77
C THR A 119 0.10 11.28 10.54
N TRP A 120 0.01 10.81 9.29
CA TRP A 120 0.41 9.45 8.92
C TRP A 120 1.87 9.16 9.24
N GLN A 121 2.79 10.11 8.98
CA GLN A 121 4.21 9.98 9.34
C GLN A 121 4.40 9.84 10.85
N ALA A 122 3.70 10.65 11.65
CA ALA A 122 3.79 10.62 13.11
C ALA A 122 3.27 9.28 13.68
N GLU A 123 2.17 8.74 13.15
CA GLU A 123 1.63 7.44 13.53
C GLU A 123 2.56 6.29 13.12
N SER A 124 3.16 6.36 11.93
CA SER A 124 4.06 5.34 11.41
C SER A 124 5.42 5.30 12.11
N SER A 125 5.87 6.44 12.67
CA SER A 125 7.10 6.53 13.47
C SER A 125 6.88 6.21 14.96
N ALA A 126 5.63 6.18 15.41
CA ALA A 126 5.25 5.82 16.78
C ALA A 126 4.97 4.32 16.99
N SER A 127 5.01 3.50 15.94
CA SER A 127 4.86 2.03 16.01
C SER A 127 6.24 1.36 16.07
N PRO A 128 6.62 0.71 17.20
CA PRO A 128 7.90 0.01 17.36
C PRO A 128 7.96 -1.37 16.70
#